data_AF-A0A963VNS3-F1
#
_entry.id   AF-A0A963VNS3-F1
#
_cell.length_a   1.000
_cell.length_b   1.000
_cell.length_c   1.000
_cell.angle_alpha   90.00
_cell.angle_beta   90.00
_cell.angle_gamma   90.00
#
_symmetry.space_group_name_H-M   'P 1'
#
loop_
_entity.id
_entity.type
_entity.pdbx_description
1 polymer ?
#
loop_
_entity_poly.entity_id
_entity_poly.type
_entity_poly.pdbx_seq_one_letter_code
_entity_poly.pdbx_strand_id
1 'polypeptide(L)'
;INYEVDKTIRVVRASTGQVKRLSAAVVVNHQPSTDDKGVVTSVALTAEQIEKMTALVRETIGFSQERGDSVNLMNAPFAVQKAPQSDLPLWQQPEMHDLARSLAWPIGVVLLVALLLFGLVRPGLKAMAKPPPEPEADLEESAQLDALVADDTERPPLLTNSAADDAEAGPTEAQLRLEGARKLARENPVAVANIVKEWMGSEAPA
;
A
#
# COMPACT_ATOMS: atom_id res chain seq x y z
N ILE A 1 -9.01 -78.63 60.54
CA ILE A 1 -8.73 -77.25 61.00
C ILE A 1 -8.60 -76.41 59.73
N ASN A 2 -9.36 -75.34 59.61
CA ASN A 2 -9.36 -74.47 58.44
C ASN A 2 -8.76 -73.12 58.85
N TYR A 3 -7.96 -72.51 57.99
CA TYR A 3 -7.33 -71.22 58.25
C TYR A 3 -7.68 -70.26 57.14
N GLU A 4 -8.10 -69.05 57.51
CA GLU A 4 -8.22 -67.93 56.60
C GLU A 4 -6.92 -67.12 56.70
N VAL A 5 -6.33 -66.84 55.54
CA VAL A 5 -5.08 -66.09 55.44
C VAL A 5 -5.38 -64.77 54.75
N ASP A 6 -4.83 -63.68 55.29
CA ASP A 6 -5.06 -62.33 54.77
C ASP A 6 -4.55 -62.20 53.32
N LYS A 7 -5.45 -61.78 52.42
CA LYS A 7 -5.14 -61.53 51.01
C LYS A 7 -5.11 -60.03 50.75
N THR A 8 -3.92 -59.50 50.48
CA THR A 8 -3.79 -58.12 49.98
C THR A 8 -3.70 -58.13 48.46
N ILE A 9 -4.70 -57.53 47.78
CA ILE A 9 -4.68 -57.35 46.32
C ILE A 9 -4.32 -55.89 46.02
N ARG A 10 -3.18 -55.66 45.38
CA ARG A 10 -2.79 -54.34 44.86
C ARG A 10 -3.00 -54.29 43.36
N VAL A 11 -3.91 -53.43 42.90
CA VAL A 11 -4.09 -53.12 41.48
C VAL A 11 -3.36 -51.82 41.16
N VAL A 12 -2.27 -51.90 40.40
CA VAL A 12 -1.54 -50.71 39.93
C VAL A 12 -1.93 -50.45 38.47
N ARG A 13 -2.57 -49.31 38.20
CA ARG A 13 -2.76 -48.80 36.84
C ARG A 13 -1.64 -47.81 36.57
N ALA A 14 -0.73 -48.15 35.65
CA ALA A 14 0.32 -47.23 35.23
C ALA A 14 -0.30 -46.08 34.42
N SER A 15 0.22 -44.86 34.61
CA SER A 15 -0.09 -43.72 33.75
C SER A 15 0.50 -43.94 32.35
N THR A 16 -0.25 -43.57 31.31
CA THR A 16 0.22 -43.59 29.92
C THR A 16 1.16 -42.40 29.66
N GLY A 17 2.24 -42.61 28.89
CA GLY A 17 3.17 -41.53 28.50
C GLY A 17 4.42 -41.37 29.38
N GLN A 18 4.81 -42.39 30.13
CA GLN A 18 6.05 -42.38 30.93
C GLN A 18 7.28 -42.33 30.02
N VAL A 19 8.26 -41.48 30.38
CA VAL A 19 9.53 -41.38 29.65
C VAL A 19 10.39 -42.61 29.98
N LYS A 20 10.72 -43.41 28.95
CA LYS A 20 11.55 -44.63 29.12
C LYS A 20 13.05 -44.34 29.09
N ARG A 21 13.49 -43.35 28.31
CA ARG A 21 14.89 -42.93 28.18
C ARG A 21 14.96 -41.57 27.52
N LEU A 22 15.89 -40.73 27.98
CA LEU A 22 16.20 -39.44 27.39
C LEU A 22 17.65 -39.42 26.87
N SER A 23 17.83 -38.89 25.66
CA SER A 23 19.16 -38.66 25.08
C SER A 23 19.25 -37.22 24.60
N ALA A 24 20.19 -36.46 25.14
CA ALA A 24 20.41 -35.07 24.79
C ALA A 24 21.86 -34.82 24.37
N ALA A 25 22.04 -34.10 23.26
CA ALA A 25 23.33 -33.63 22.80
C ALA A 25 23.28 -32.10 22.67
N VAL A 26 24.20 -31.40 23.32
CA VAL A 26 24.25 -29.95 23.36
C VAL A 26 25.58 -29.49 22.81
N VAL A 27 25.56 -28.62 21.80
CA VAL A 27 26.78 -28.00 21.26
C VAL A 27 26.78 -26.52 21.63
N VAL A 28 27.86 -26.07 22.26
CA VAL A 28 28.01 -24.69 22.71
C VAL A 28 29.09 -24.02 21.88
N ASN A 29 28.81 -22.81 21.41
CA ASN A 29 29.78 -22.01 20.67
C ASN A 29 30.93 -21.56 21.58
N HIS A 30 32.06 -21.21 20.97
CA HIS A 30 33.15 -20.52 21.65
C HIS A 30 32.73 -19.13 22.13
N GLN A 31 33.40 -18.64 23.17
CA GLN A 31 33.17 -17.30 23.71
C GLN A 31 34.03 -16.27 22.94
N PRO A 32 33.47 -15.11 22.57
CA PRO A 32 34.25 -14.04 21.98
C PRO A 32 35.18 -13.45 23.05
N SER A 33 36.47 -13.40 22.75
CA SER A 33 37.49 -12.74 23.58
C SER A 33 38.18 -11.66 22.73
N THR A 34 38.13 -10.43 23.19
CA THR A 34 38.83 -9.32 22.54
C THR A 34 40.24 -9.23 23.12
N ASP A 35 41.25 -9.35 22.26
CA ASP A 35 42.64 -9.12 22.63
C ASP A 35 42.91 -7.61 22.81
N ASP A 36 44.01 -7.24 23.49
CA ASP A 36 44.39 -5.85 23.78
C ASP A 36 44.55 -4.98 22.51
N LYS A 37 44.67 -5.62 21.34
CA LYS A 37 44.75 -5.00 20.01
C LYS A 37 43.39 -4.84 19.32
N GLY A 38 42.29 -5.11 20.02
CA GLY A 38 40.92 -5.02 19.48
C GLY A 38 40.53 -6.17 18.55
N VAL A 39 41.35 -7.23 18.46
CA VAL A 39 41.05 -8.41 17.64
C VAL A 39 40.13 -9.34 18.42
N VAL A 40 38.91 -9.55 17.92
CA VAL A 40 37.97 -10.52 18.48
C VAL A 40 38.39 -11.92 18.04
N THR A 41 38.83 -12.72 19.01
CA THR A 41 39.18 -14.13 18.82
C THR A 41 38.13 -15.03 19.47
N SER A 42 38.03 -16.26 18.98
CA SER A 42 37.02 -17.23 19.41
C SER A 42 37.68 -18.25 20.34
N VAL A 43 37.44 -18.13 21.64
CA VAL A 43 38.12 -18.93 22.67
C VAL A 43 37.21 -20.06 23.14
N ALA A 44 37.77 -21.26 23.26
CA ALA A 44 37.05 -22.42 23.78
C ALA A 44 36.69 -22.23 25.27
N LEU A 45 35.59 -22.83 25.70
CA LEU A 45 35.19 -22.84 27.11
C LEU A 45 36.16 -23.69 27.94
N THR A 46 36.35 -23.31 29.21
CA THR A 46 37.18 -24.11 30.12
C THR A 46 36.45 -25.41 30.52
N ALA A 47 37.22 -26.43 30.92
CA ALA A 47 36.66 -27.71 31.35
C ALA A 47 35.67 -27.54 32.52
N GLU A 48 35.98 -26.67 33.48
CA GLU A 48 35.09 -26.38 34.62
C GLU A 48 33.75 -25.76 34.17
N GLN A 49 33.76 -24.88 33.17
CA GLN A 49 32.54 -24.28 32.63
C GLN A 49 31.68 -25.35 31.92
N ILE A 50 32.31 -26.23 31.15
CA ILE A 50 31.65 -27.36 30.48
C ILE A 50 31.00 -28.29 31.51
N GLU A 51 31.67 -28.60 32.61
CA GLU A 51 31.11 -29.43 33.68
C GLU A 51 29.91 -28.77 34.36
N LYS A 52 30.01 -27.48 34.70
CA LYS A 52 28.90 -26.71 35.30
C LYS A 52 27.69 -26.67 34.37
N MET A 53 27.90 -26.40 33.09
CA MET A 53 26.82 -26.41 32.10
C MET A 53 26.20 -27.80 31.94
N THR A 54 27.03 -28.84 31.93
CA THR A 54 26.54 -30.22 31.83
C THR A 54 25.68 -30.59 33.04
N ALA A 55 26.07 -30.16 34.25
CA ALA A 55 25.27 -30.36 35.46
C ALA A 55 23.92 -29.62 35.37
N LEU A 56 23.92 -28.36 34.92
CA LEU A 56 22.68 -27.57 34.71
C LEU A 56 21.75 -28.24 33.70
N VAL A 57 22.29 -28.74 32.58
CA VAL A 57 21.51 -29.44 31.56
C VAL A 57 20.91 -30.72 32.13
N ARG A 58 21.68 -31.51 32.91
CA ARG A 58 21.18 -32.73 33.55
C ARG A 58 20.03 -32.44 34.52
N GLU A 59 20.15 -31.41 35.34
CA GLU A 59 19.11 -31.02 36.30
C GLU A 59 17.85 -30.55 35.57
N THR A 60 18.01 -29.69 34.57
CA THR A 60 16.89 -29.08 33.83
C THR A 60 16.01 -30.12 33.12
N ILE A 61 16.62 -31.20 32.62
CA ILE A 61 15.89 -32.26 31.91
C ILE A 61 15.44 -33.41 32.83
N GLY A 62 15.75 -33.36 34.13
CA GLY A 62 15.46 -34.42 35.08
C GLY A 62 16.21 -35.72 34.75
N PHE A 63 17.50 -35.62 34.44
CA PHE A 63 18.38 -36.74 34.10
C PHE A 63 18.28 -37.86 35.14
N SER A 64 18.07 -39.09 34.69
CA SER A 64 18.06 -40.28 35.55
C SER A 64 18.97 -41.36 35.00
N GLN A 65 19.98 -41.73 35.79
CA GLN A 65 20.87 -42.84 35.45
C GLN A 65 20.14 -44.19 35.48
N GLU A 66 19.18 -44.36 36.39
CA GLU A 66 18.34 -45.57 36.49
C GLU A 66 17.46 -45.77 35.25
N ARG A 67 17.00 -44.66 34.64
CA ARG A 67 16.27 -44.67 33.37
C ARG A 67 17.17 -44.96 32.15
N GLY A 68 18.49 -44.87 32.33
CA GLY A 68 19.47 -45.06 31.26
C GLY A 68 19.63 -43.84 30.37
N ASP A 69 19.46 -42.64 30.91
CA ASP A 69 19.62 -41.40 30.16
C ASP A 69 21.07 -41.10 29.81
N SER A 70 21.26 -40.31 28.75
CA SER A 70 22.58 -39.87 28.30
C SER A 70 22.58 -38.39 27.92
N VAL A 71 23.55 -37.62 28.45
CA VAL A 71 23.76 -36.22 28.09
C VAL A 71 25.20 -36.01 27.66
N ASN A 72 25.40 -35.42 26.48
CA ASN A 72 26.72 -35.05 25.98
C ASN A 72 26.74 -33.55 25.64
N LEU A 73 27.75 -32.84 26.16
CA LEU A 73 27.97 -31.43 25.87
C LEU A 73 29.34 -31.26 25.19
N MET A 74 29.34 -30.62 24.04
CA MET A 74 30.55 -30.37 23.25
C MET A 74 30.71 -28.87 22.99
N ASN A 75 31.95 -28.38 23.09
CA ASN A 75 32.27 -27.01 22.70
C ASN A 75 32.92 -27.03 21.31
N ALA A 76 32.31 -26.33 20.36
CA ALA A 76 32.80 -26.26 18.99
C ALA A 76 32.56 -24.86 18.41
N PRO A 77 33.49 -24.33 17.60
CA PRO A 77 33.29 -23.04 16.95
C PRO A 77 32.20 -23.17 15.90
N PHE A 78 31.22 -22.28 15.95
CA PHE A 78 30.18 -22.24 14.94
C PHE A 78 30.69 -21.54 13.69
N ALA A 79 30.27 -22.04 12.52
CA ALA A 79 30.52 -21.36 11.27
C ALA A 79 29.77 -20.02 11.27
N VAL A 80 30.51 -18.92 11.34
CA VAL A 80 29.92 -17.59 11.10
C VAL A 80 29.63 -17.55 9.61
N GLN A 81 28.36 -17.76 9.23
CA GLN A 81 27.92 -17.39 7.91
C GLN A 81 28.00 -15.87 7.84
N LYS A 82 29.12 -15.38 7.31
CA LYS A 82 29.21 -13.99 6.90
C LYS A 82 28.15 -13.86 5.82
N ALA A 83 27.04 -13.20 6.15
CA ALA A 83 26.10 -12.75 5.13
C ALA A 83 26.95 -12.16 4.01
N PRO A 84 26.73 -12.54 2.73
CA PRO A 84 27.53 -12.03 1.64
C PRO A 84 27.39 -10.52 1.72
N GLN A 85 28.40 -9.89 2.30
CA GLN A 85 28.48 -8.45 2.38
C GLN A 85 28.59 -8.10 0.91
N SER A 86 27.51 -7.53 0.38
CA SER A 86 27.35 -7.33 -1.04
C SER A 86 28.40 -6.31 -1.46
N ASP A 87 29.59 -6.80 -1.77
CA ASP A 87 30.66 -6.07 -2.46
C ASP A 87 30.21 -5.74 -3.90
N LEU A 88 28.97 -6.11 -4.28
CA LEU A 88 28.35 -5.64 -5.50
C LEU A 88 28.06 -4.13 -5.37
N PRO A 89 28.44 -3.34 -6.39
CA PRO A 89 28.09 -1.93 -6.47
C PRO A 89 26.58 -1.70 -6.29
N LEU A 90 26.21 -0.53 -5.76
CA LEU A 90 24.83 -0.19 -5.37
C LEU A 90 23.79 -0.48 -6.47
N TRP A 91 24.12 -0.33 -7.76
CA TRP A 91 23.19 -0.58 -8.87
C TRP A 91 22.96 -2.06 -9.21
N GLN A 92 23.76 -2.99 -8.68
CA GLN A 92 23.61 -4.44 -8.85
C GLN A 92 22.97 -5.12 -7.64
N GLN A 93 22.71 -4.36 -6.57
CA GLN A 93 22.09 -4.91 -5.38
C GLN A 93 20.62 -5.21 -5.68
N PRO A 94 20.12 -6.41 -5.32
CA PRO A 94 18.73 -6.78 -5.57
C PRO A 94 17.76 -5.80 -4.89
N GLU A 95 18.12 -5.31 -3.71
CA GLU A 95 17.37 -4.28 -2.98
C GLU A 95 17.23 -2.97 -3.78
N MET A 96 18.26 -2.58 -4.55
CA MET A 96 18.21 -1.38 -5.39
C MET A 96 17.30 -1.58 -6.61
N HIS A 97 17.27 -2.79 -7.19
CA HIS A 97 16.33 -3.12 -8.26
C HIS A 97 14.88 -3.11 -7.77
N ASP A 98 14.63 -3.65 -6.58
CA ASP A 98 13.30 -3.64 -5.95
C ASP A 98 12.85 -2.22 -5.61
N LEU A 99 13.77 -1.39 -5.09
CA LEU A 99 13.52 0.03 -4.85
C LEU A 99 13.24 0.77 -6.17
N ALA A 100 14.07 0.57 -7.19
CA ALA A 100 13.88 1.19 -8.49
C ALA A 100 12.53 0.80 -9.12
N ARG A 101 12.14 -0.47 -9.03
CA ARG A 101 10.85 -0.96 -9.56
C ARG A 101 9.66 -0.39 -8.80
N SER A 102 9.76 -0.28 -7.47
CA SER A 102 8.69 0.31 -6.66
C SER A 102 8.54 1.82 -6.88
N LEU A 103 9.63 2.55 -7.10
CA LEU A 103 9.60 3.99 -7.38
C LEU A 103 9.36 4.34 -8.86
N ALA A 104 9.63 3.43 -9.80
CA ALA A 104 9.48 3.70 -11.24
C ALA A 104 8.05 4.12 -11.61
N TRP A 105 7.05 3.44 -11.07
CA TRP A 105 5.64 3.76 -11.33
C TRP A 105 5.22 5.15 -10.81
N PRO A 106 5.38 5.48 -9.51
CA PRO A 106 4.98 6.80 -9.01
C PRO A 106 5.79 7.93 -9.65
N ILE A 107 7.10 7.75 -9.88
CA ILE A 107 7.91 8.75 -10.60
C ILE A 107 7.40 8.93 -12.03
N GLY A 108 7.07 7.85 -12.73
CA GLY A 108 6.51 7.90 -14.08
C GLY A 108 5.21 8.69 -14.15
N VAL A 109 4.29 8.47 -13.21
CA VAL A 109 3.01 9.21 -13.14
C VAL A 109 3.26 10.69 -12.86
N VAL A 110 4.12 11.01 -11.89
CA VAL A 110 4.46 12.40 -11.56
C VAL A 110 5.08 13.12 -12.76
N LEU A 111 6.01 12.47 -13.46
CA LEU A 111 6.63 13.02 -14.67
C LEU A 111 5.62 13.23 -15.80
N LEU A 112 4.69 12.29 -16.01
CA LEU A 112 3.64 12.42 -17.02
C LEU A 112 2.72 13.61 -16.70
N VAL A 113 2.27 13.73 -15.45
CA VAL A 113 1.42 14.85 -15.01
C VAL A 113 2.16 16.18 -15.16
N ALA A 114 3.44 16.24 -14.78
CA ALA A 114 4.26 17.41 -14.99
C ALA A 114 4.36 17.77 -16.48
N LEU A 115 4.61 16.79 -17.35
CA LEU A 115 4.72 17.01 -18.80
C LEU A 115 3.39 17.52 -19.39
N LEU A 116 2.24 17.00 -18.97
CA LEU A 116 0.94 17.51 -19.41
C LEU A 116 0.66 18.93 -18.90
N LEU A 117 0.99 19.21 -17.64
CA LEU A 117 0.83 20.55 -17.04
C LEU A 117 1.70 21.59 -17.75
N PHE A 118 2.99 21.30 -17.93
CA PHE A 118 3.93 22.23 -18.56
C PHE A 118 3.80 22.27 -20.08
N GLY A 119 3.47 21.16 -20.72
CA GLY A 119 3.41 21.01 -22.18
C GLY A 119 2.07 21.40 -22.80
N LEU A 120 0.93 21.15 -22.13
CA LEU A 120 -0.40 21.40 -22.71
C LEU A 120 -1.21 22.44 -21.92
N VAL A 121 -1.35 22.26 -20.61
CA VAL A 121 -2.24 23.10 -19.79
C VAL A 121 -1.71 24.52 -19.63
N ARG A 122 -0.45 24.69 -19.22
CA ARG A 122 0.16 26.00 -19.00
C ARG A 122 0.27 26.86 -20.28
N PRO A 123 0.70 26.35 -21.44
CA PRO A 123 0.68 27.14 -22.67
C PRO A 123 -0.74 27.42 -23.15
N GLY A 124 -1.69 26.49 -23.00
CA GLY A 124 -3.10 26.73 -23.32
C GLY A 124 -3.73 27.87 -22.53
N LEU A 125 -3.50 27.92 -21.21
CA LEU A 125 -3.96 29.02 -20.36
C LEU A 125 -3.28 30.35 -20.71
N LYS A 126 -1.97 30.33 -21.01
CA LYS A 126 -1.23 31.54 -21.45
C LYS A 126 -1.72 32.06 -22.81
N ALA A 127 -2.11 31.17 -23.72
CA ALA A 127 -2.65 31.55 -25.02
C ALA A 127 -4.04 32.21 -24.89
N MET A 128 -4.89 31.72 -23.99
CA MET A 128 -6.20 32.34 -23.71
C MET A 128 -6.09 33.64 -22.89
N ALA A 129 -5.07 33.77 -22.04
CA ALA A 129 -4.83 34.97 -21.25
C ALA A 129 -4.12 36.10 -22.02
N LYS A 130 -3.83 35.90 -23.31
CA LYS A 130 -3.27 36.96 -24.17
C LYS A 130 -4.44 37.79 -24.72
N PRO A 131 -4.64 39.05 -24.27
CA PRO A 131 -5.70 39.89 -24.83
C PRO A 131 -5.51 40.03 -26.35
N PRO A 132 -6.61 40.04 -27.14
CA PRO A 132 -6.57 40.43 -28.55
C PRO A 132 -5.70 41.67 -28.73
N PRO A 133 -4.77 41.67 -29.71
CA PRO A 133 -3.95 42.85 -29.95
C PRO A 133 -4.88 44.03 -30.21
N GLU A 134 -4.74 45.07 -29.39
CA GLU A 134 -5.31 46.37 -29.72
C GLU A 134 -4.74 46.79 -31.09
N PRO A 135 -5.56 47.33 -32.00
CA PRO A 135 -5.04 47.81 -33.27
C PRO A 135 -4.16 49.02 -32.98
N GLU A 136 -2.86 48.78 -32.82
CA GLU A 136 -1.84 49.81 -32.79
C GLU A 136 -1.80 50.46 -34.18
N ALA A 137 -2.32 51.68 -34.24
CA ALA A 137 -2.15 52.58 -35.35
C ALA A 137 -0.70 53.05 -35.35
N ASP A 138 0.17 52.27 -36.00
CA ASP A 138 1.48 52.75 -36.41
C ASP A 138 1.55 52.86 -37.93
N LEU A 139 1.82 54.10 -38.32
CA LEU A 139 2.14 54.57 -39.64
C LEU A 139 3.40 53.87 -40.13
N GLU A 140 3.31 52.91 -41.06
CA GLU A 140 4.35 52.72 -42.07
C GLU A 140 3.76 52.40 -43.45
N GLU A 141 4.21 53.26 -44.36
CA GLU A 141 4.18 53.30 -45.80
C GLU A 141 4.15 51.94 -46.54
N SER A 142 3.13 51.81 -47.39
CA SER A 142 3.16 51.14 -48.70
C SER A 142 3.57 49.66 -48.78
N ALA A 143 2.57 48.79 -48.71
CA ALA A 143 2.57 47.58 -49.54
C ALA A 143 1.17 47.39 -50.14
N GLN A 144 1.11 47.76 -51.41
CA GLN A 144 0.01 47.66 -52.36
C GLN A 144 -0.67 46.28 -52.29
N LEU A 145 -1.98 46.26 -52.00
CA LEU A 145 -2.85 45.16 -52.43
C LEU A 145 -4.16 45.74 -52.96
N ASP A 146 -4.37 45.37 -54.22
CA ASP A 146 -5.40 45.73 -55.15
C ASP A 146 -6.78 45.25 -54.64
N ALA A 147 -7.61 46.19 -54.20
CA ALA A 147 -8.99 45.91 -53.82
C ALA A 147 -9.88 46.10 -55.06
N LEU A 148 -10.13 45.00 -55.76
CA LEU A 148 -11.15 44.93 -56.80
C LEU A 148 -12.51 45.29 -56.19
N VAL A 149 -12.94 46.49 -56.55
CA VAL A 149 -14.30 46.99 -56.48
C VAL A 149 -15.19 46.06 -57.31
N ALA A 150 -16.05 45.30 -56.64
CA ALA A 150 -17.29 44.79 -57.22
C ALA A 150 -18.43 45.40 -56.39
N ASP A 151 -18.91 46.50 -56.95
CA ASP A 151 -20.16 47.17 -56.64
C ASP A 151 -21.32 46.17 -56.81
N ASP A 152 -22.16 46.01 -55.78
CA ASP A 152 -23.58 45.89 -56.05
C ASP A 152 -24.37 46.43 -54.85
N THR A 153 -25.06 47.50 -55.19
CA THR A 153 -25.85 48.39 -54.37
C THR A 153 -27.26 47.82 -54.26
N GLU A 154 -27.84 47.70 -53.07
CA GLU A 154 -29.26 48.03 -52.86
C GLU A 154 -29.66 48.02 -51.37
N ARG A 155 -30.08 49.20 -50.89
CA ARG A 155 -30.90 49.40 -49.70
C ARG A 155 -31.91 50.49 -50.06
N PRO A 156 -33.22 50.26 -49.89
CA PRO A 156 -34.01 51.00 -48.88
C PRO A 156 -35.24 50.19 -48.36
N PRO A 157 -36.11 50.72 -47.49
CA PRO A 157 -35.87 51.11 -46.09
C PRO A 157 -36.87 50.42 -45.11
N LEU A 158 -36.78 50.82 -43.84
CA LEU A 158 -37.57 50.47 -42.66
C LEU A 158 -39.10 50.43 -42.83
N LEU A 159 -39.74 49.39 -42.27
CA LEU A 159 -41.15 49.36 -41.91
C LEU A 159 -41.27 48.87 -40.47
N THR A 160 -41.81 49.72 -39.61
CA THR A 160 -42.27 49.43 -38.26
C THR A 160 -43.61 48.75 -38.33
N ASN A 161 -43.84 47.70 -37.54
CA ASN A 161 -45.19 47.28 -37.17
C ASN A 161 -45.27 47.02 -35.68
N SER A 162 -46.15 47.79 -35.05
CA SER A 162 -46.62 47.63 -33.68
C SER A 162 -47.70 46.55 -33.60
N ALA A 163 -47.71 45.87 -32.45
CA ALA A 163 -48.85 45.47 -31.64
C ALA A 163 -49.84 44.39 -32.12
N ALA A 164 -50.01 43.42 -31.20
CA ALA A 164 -51.23 42.68 -30.83
C ALA A 164 -51.77 41.65 -31.84
N ASP A 165 -52.20 40.44 -31.48
CA ASP A 165 -52.36 39.74 -30.20
C ASP A 165 -52.58 38.24 -30.53
N ASP A 166 -52.38 37.40 -29.52
CA ASP A 166 -52.82 36.00 -29.36
C ASP A 166 -51.92 34.80 -29.80
N ALA A 167 -51.57 34.03 -28.75
CA ALA A 167 -51.14 32.62 -28.67
C ALA A 167 -49.65 32.28 -28.91
N GLU A 168 -48.91 32.12 -27.80
CA GLU A 168 -48.18 30.91 -27.38
C GLU A 168 -47.01 31.31 -26.46
N ALA A 169 -47.29 31.36 -25.14
CA ALA A 169 -46.25 31.54 -24.15
C ALA A 169 -45.33 30.30 -24.18
N GLY A 170 -44.09 30.49 -24.65
CA GLY A 170 -43.06 29.45 -24.61
C GLY A 170 -42.89 28.87 -23.19
N PRO A 171 -42.55 27.58 -23.07
CA PRO A 171 -42.56 26.89 -21.78
C PRO A 171 -41.60 27.57 -20.82
N THR A 172 -42.09 27.93 -19.64
CA THR A 172 -41.28 28.58 -18.62
C THR A 172 -40.15 27.62 -18.22
N GLU A 173 -38.96 28.15 -17.93
CA GLU A 173 -37.78 27.34 -17.57
C GLU A 173 -38.04 26.34 -16.43
N ALA A 174 -38.94 26.69 -15.50
CA ALA A 174 -39.41 25.80 -14.44
C ALA A 174 -40.17 24.56 -14.96
N GLN A 175 -40.94 24.69 -16.04
CA GLN A 175 -41.66 23.58 -16.67
C GLN A 175 -40.70 22.61 -17.37
N LEU A 176 -39.67 23.13 -18.03
CA LEU A 176 -38.61 22.32 -18.64
C LEU A 176 -37.83 21.51 -17.59
N ARG A 177 -37.55 22.12 -16.42
CA ARG A 177 -36.93 21.42 -15.28
C ARG A 177 -37.84 20.33 -14.71
N LEU A 178 -39.15 20.57 -14.63
CA LEU A 178 -40.14 19.59 -14.16
C LEU A 178 -40.28 18.41 -15.14
N GLU A 179 -40.27 18.66 -16.46
CA GLU A 179 -40.27 17.60 -17.46
C GLU A 179 -38.98 16.78 -17.44
N GLY A 180 -37.82 17.44 -17.31
CA GLY A 180 -36.53 16.77 -17.15
C GLY A 180 -36.50 15.88 -15.90
N ALA A 181 -37.00 16.37 -14.77
CA ALA A 181 -37.10 15.59 -13.53
C ALA A 181 -38.06 14.40 -13.67
N ARG A 182 -39.22 14.58 -14.33
CA ARG A 182 -40.18 13.49 -14.61
C ARG A 182 -39.59 12.42 -15.52
N LYS A 183 -38.79 12.81 -16.52
CA LYS A 183 -38.10 11.89 -17.43
C LYS A 183 -37.05 11.06 -16.68
N LEU A 184 -36.21 11.71 -15.88
CA LEU A 184 -35.19 11.04 -15.06
C LEU A 184 -35.81 10.04 -14.07
N ALA A 185 -36.97 10.38 -13.49
CA ALA A 185 -37.71 9.48 -12.60
C ALA A 185 -38.27 8.24 -13.30
N ARG A 186 -38.65 8.33 -14.59
CA ARG A 186 -39.09 7.16 -15.37
C ARG A 186 -37.92 6.28 -15.80
N GLU A 187 -36.78 6.87 -16.13
CA GLU A 187 -35.61 6.12 -16.61
C GLU A 187 -34.91 5.38 -15.47
N ASN A 188 -34.88 5.95 -14.26
CA ASN A 188 -34.19 5.35 -13.10
C ASN A 188 -35.04 5.41 -11.81
N PRO A 189 -36.09 4.59 -11.69
CA PRO A 189 -37.00 4.63 -10.54
C PRO A 189 -36.32 4.23 -9.21
N VAL A 190 -35.33 3.33 -9.27
CA VAL A 190 -34.61 2.85 -8.07
C VAL A 190 -33.74 3.95 -7.44
N ALA A 191 -33.06 4.76 -8.26
CA ALA A 191 -32.22 5.86 -7.77
C ALA A 191 -33.06 6.94 -7.08
N VAL A 192 -34.22 7.28 -7.68
CA VAL A 192 -35.15 8.26 -7.09
C VAL A 192 -35.78 7.72 -5.79
N ALA A 193 -36.16 6.45 -5.74
CA ALA A 193 -36.69 5.83 -4.52
C ALA A 193 -35.69 5.86 -3.36
N ASN A 194 -34.40 5.65 -3.62
CA ASN A 194 -33.36 5.73 -2.59
C ASN A 194 -33.18 7.15 -2.06
N ILE A 195 -33.27 8.18 -2.92
CA ILE A 195 -33.17 9.58 -2.50
C ILE A 195 -34.39 9.98 -1.65
N VAL A 196 -35.59 9.60 -2.08
CA VAL A 196 -36.83 9.85 -1.31
C VAL A 196 -36.79 9.10 0.03
N LYS A 197 -36.25 7.87 0.05
CA LYS A 197 -36.04 7.10 1.29
C LYS A 197 -35.04 7.78 2.21
N GLU A 198 -33.97 8.39 1.68
CA GLU A 198 -32.98 9.12 2.47
C GLU A 198 -33.62 10.36 3.12
N TRP A 199 -34.45 11.09 2.38
CA TRP A 199 -35.15 12.26 2.92
C TRP A 199 -36.22 11.88 3.94
N MET A 200 -36.99 10.81 3.68
CA MET A 200 -37.96 10.29 4.66
C MET A 200 -37.25 9.70 5.90
N GLY A 201 -36.10 9.08 5.72
CA GLY A 201 -35.31 8.49 6.80
C GLY A 201 -34.57 9.52 7.67
N SER A 202 -34.39 10.75 7.16
CA SER A 202 -33.78 11.86 7.90
C SER A 202 -34.73 12.58 8.87
N GLU A 203 -36.03 12.28 8.82
CA GLU A 203 -37.04 12.73 9.80
C GLU A 203 -37.48 11.56 10.70
N ALA A 204 -36.57 11.09 11.54
CA ALA A 204 -36.92 10.29 12.71
C ALA A 204 -36.12 10.75 13.94
N PRO A 205 -36.61 11.78 14.67
CA PRO A 205 -36.26 11.95 16.07
C PRO A 205 -37.03 10.92 16.93
N ALA A 206 -36.46 10.62 18.10
CA ALA A 206 -37.05 9.80 19.16
C ALA A 206 -38.47 10.22 19.56
#